data_AF-A0A2R6JBR3-F1
#
_entry.id   AF-A0A2R6JBR3-F1
#
_cell.length_a   1.000
_cell.length_b   1.000
_cell.length_c   1.000
_cell.angle_alpha   90.00
_cell.angle_beta   90.00
_cell.angle_gamma   90.00
#
_symmetry.space_group_name_H-M   'P 1'
#
loop_
_entity.id
_entity.type
_entity.pdbx_description
1 polymer ?
#
loop_
_entity_poly.entity_id
_entity_poly.type
_entity_poly.pdbx_seq_one_letter_code
_entity_poly.pdbx_strand_id
1 'polypeptide(L)'
;MASNKILGIDLGTTNSAFAVMEGGDPEIITNEEGERTTPSVVAFTDEGERLVGKPAKNQAVQNPDQTIQSIKRHVPAYFNDRQRQATKDAGEVAGFEVERIVNEPTAAAMAYGLDDESDQTVLVYDLGGGTFDVSILELGGGVYEVVATNGDNDLGGDDWDEAIIGHLADEFEDEHGIDLREDRQALQRLTEAAEEAKVELSSRKETTVNLPFIAATDEGPLNLEQTISRATFESLTSDLVERTVGPTEQALSDAGYSESDIDEVILVGGSTRMPQIQDRVEELAGQEPKKNVNPDEAVALGAAIQGGILSGDVDDIVLLDVTPLSLGIEVKGGIFERLIDKNTTIPTEESKIFTTAADNQTSVNIRVFQGEREIAEENELLGAFQLTGIPPAPAGTPQIEVTFNIDENGIVNVQAEDQGSGNAEDITIEGGVGLSDEEIEEMQQEAEEHAEEDQKRREFVEARNEAESAVQRAETLLEENEEELDADVESDVEAEIDRVEEALEEYADVDSDELDTASDALESATESLSEELQEIGKQMYQQQAQAGAGGAGAGAGGMGGMGGMGGMGGAGPGPGAGAGAGAGAEGDDEEFVDADFEDVQEDDEDEA
;
A
#
# COMPACT_ATOMS: atom_id res chain seq x y z
N MET A 1 0.20 -28.20 -11.05
CA MET A 1 -0.48 -27.07 -10.42
C MET A 1 0.59 -26.00 -10.34
N ALA A 2 0.42 -24.84 -10.98
CA ALA A 2 1.24 -23.71 -10.57
C ALA A 2 0.94 -23.50 -9.08
N SER A 3 1.98 -23.44 -8.25
CA SER A 3 1.82 -22.97 -6.87
C SER A 3 1.13 -21.62 -6.95
N ASN A 4 0.03 -21.40 -6.23
CA ASN A 4 -0.50 -20.05 -6.07
C ASN A 4 0.61 -19.27 -5.34
N LYS A 5 1.25 -18.34 -6.03
CA LYS A 5 2.30 -17.51 -5.44
C LYS A 5 1.63 -16.48 -4.53
N ILE A 6 2.07 -16.40 -3.29
CA ILE A 6 1.68 -15.33 -2.37
C ILE A 6 2.57 -14.12 -2.66
N LEU A 7 1.95 -12.96 -2.88
CA LEU A 7 2.66 -11.70 -3.13
C LEU A 7 2.99 -11.01 -1.81
N GLY A 8 4.14 -10.36 -1.74
CA GLY A 8 4.45 -9.37 -0.72
C GLY A 8 4.06 -7.99 -1.22
N ILE A 9 3.25 -7.26 -0.47
CA ILE A 9 2.83 -5.89 -0.81
C ILE A 9 3.21 -4.97 0.34
N ASP A 10 4.09 -4.01 0.05
CA ASP A 10 4.28 -2.83 0.88
C ASP A 10 3.27 -1.77 0.43
N LEU A 11 2.27 -1.50 1.26
CA LEU A 11 1.28 -0.46 1.04
C LEU A 11 1.69 0.79 1.82
N GLY A 12 2.59 1.59 1.24
CA GLY A 12 3.14 2.79 1.89
C GLY A 12 2.28 4.04 1.68
N THR A 13 2.51 5.06 2.53
CA THR A 13 1.81 6.35 2.45
C THR A 13 2.04 7.09 1.13
N THR A 14 3.28 7.07 0.65
CA THR A 14 3.70 7.83 -0.55
C THR A 14 3.92 6.92 -1.75
N ASN A 15 4.49 5.74 -1.52
CA ASN A 15 4.75 4.75 -2.57
C ASN A 15 4.42 3.36 -2.03
N SER A 16 3.98 2.49 -2.93
CA SER A 16 3.79 1.06 -2.69
C SER A 16 4.77 0.25 -3.52
N ALA A 17 5.11 -0.94 -3.05
CA ALA A 17 6.00 -1.86 -3.75
C ALA A 17 5.46 -3.30 -3.68
N PHE A 18 5.68 -4.06 -4.76
CA PHE A 18 5.25 -5.44 -4.88
C PHE A 18 6.47 -6.34 -5.02
N ALA A 19 6.47 -7.46 -4.32
CA ALA A 19 7.51 -8.48 -4.43
C ALA A 19 6.91 -9.89 -4.45
N VAL A 20 7.71 -10.84 -4.90
CA VAL A 20 7.33 -12.25 -4.95
C VAL A 20 8.55 -13.15 -4.76
N MET A 21 8.36 -14.34 -4.22
CA MET A 21 9.41 -15.36 -4.19
C MET A 21 9.61 -15.98 -5.58
N GLU A 22 10.83 -15.89 -6.10
CA GLU A 22 11.27 -16.52 -7.35
C GLU A 22 12.55 -17.32 -7.11
N GLY A 23 12.49 -18.64 -7.30
CA GLY A 23 13.69 -19.47 -7.22
C GLY A 23 14.33 -19.58 -5.82
N GLY A 24 13.63 -19.17 -4.77
CA GLY A 24 14.12 -19.12 -3.39
C GLY A 24 14.54 -17.73 -2.93
N ASP A 25 14.58 -16.75 -3.83
CA ASP A 25 14.94 -15.37 -3.53
C ASP A 25 13.71 -14.44 -3.69
N PRO A 26 13.55 -13.40 -2.85
CA PRO A 26 12.52 -12.39 -3.04
C PRO A 26 12.91 -11.42 -4.17
N GLU A 27 11.99 -11.16 -5.09
CA GLU A 27 12.19 -10.24 -6.21
C GLU A 27 11.08 -9.18 -6.28
N ILE A 28 11.45 -7.91 -6.48
CA ILE A 28 10.50 -6.82 -6.72
C ILE A 28 9.91 -6.92 -8.13
N ILE A 29 8.59 -6.79 -8.22
CA ILE A 29 7.83 -6.71 -9.46
C ILE A 29 7.83 -5.25 -9.93
N THR A 30 8.26 -5.02 -11.17
CA THR A 30 8.17 -3.70 -11.80
C THR A 30 6.77 -3.44 -12.35
N ASN A 31 6.25 -2.23 -12.18
CA ASN A 31 4.98 -1.80 -12.76
C ASN A 31 5.09 -1.59 -14.29
N GLU A 32 3.98 -1.21 -14.93
CA GLU A 32 3.89 -1.00 -16.38
C GLU A 32 4.78 0.14 -16.88
N GLU A 33 5.13 1.10 -16.02
CA GLU A 33 6.09 2.17 -16.29
C GLU A 33 7.57 1.73 -16.15
N GLY A 34 7.81 0.48 -15.73
CA GLY A 34 9.15 -0.06 -15.49
C GLY A 34 9.80 0.43 -14.19
N GLU A 35 9.00 1.01 -13.28
CA GLU A 35 9.43 1.45 -11.96
C GLU A 35 9.25 0.33 -10.93
N ARG A 36 10.08 0.35 -9.88
CA ARG A 36 10.10 -0.67 -8.82
C ARG A 36 9.14 -0.36 -7.66
N THR A 37 8.61 0.85 -7.68
CA THR A 37 7.66 1.39 -6.71
C THR A 37 6.59 2.16 -7.49
N THR A 38 5.36 2.15 -6.99
CA THR A 38 4.24 2.88 -7.59
C THR A 38 3.78 3.96 -6.61
N PRO A 39 3.63 5.23 -7.02
CA PRO A 39 3.07 6.26 -6.15
C PRO A 39 1.69 5.86 -5.59
N SER A 40 1.45 6.05 -4.30
CA SER A 40 0.18 5.76 -3.63
C SER A 40 -0.83 6.89 -3.90
N VAL A 41 -1.16 7.08 -5.18
CA VAL A 41 -1.99 8.17 -5.67
C VAL A 41 -3.09 7.61 -6.56
N VAL A 42 -4.32 8.06 -6.32
CA VAL A 42 -5.49 7.76 -7.15
C VAL A 42 -6.10 9.07 -7.61
N ALA A 43 -6.53 9.16 -8.86
CA ALA A 43 -7.23 10.33 -9.36
C ALA A 43 -8.42 9.95 -10.23
N PHE A 44 -9.42 10.82 -10.26
CA PHE A 44 -10.57 10.70 -11.14
C PHE A 44 -10.56 11.88 -12.11
N THR A 45 -10.51 11.62 -13.41
CA THR A 45 -10.53 12.68 -14.42
C THR A 45 -11.93 13.26 -14.57
N ASP A 46 -12.05 14.41 -15.24
CA ASP A 46 -13.35 15.01 -15.59
C ASP A 46 -14.22 14.08 -16.46
N GLU A 47 -13.60 13.14 -17.19
CA GLU A 47 -14.24 12.13 -18.02
C GLU A 47 -14.66 10.88 -17.23
N GLY A 48 -14.39 10.84 -15.93
CA GLY A 48 -14.68 9.69 -15.06
C GLY A 48 -13.62 8.60 -15.07
N GLU A 49 -12.50 8.80 -15.77
CA GLU A 49 -11.39 7.83 -15.81
C GLU A 49 -10.67 7.79 -14.46
N ARG A 50 -10.41 6.58 -13.95
CA ARG A 50 -9.63 6.36 -12.74
C ARG A 50 -8.16 6.15 -13.10
N LEU A 51 -7.31 7.02 -12.60
CA LEU A 51 -5.86 6.91 -12.73
C LEU A 51 -5.27 6.42 -11.40
N VAL A 52 -4.27 5.56 -11.47
CA VAL A 52 -3.51 5.08 -10.30
C VAL A 52 -2.02 5.26 -10.54
N GLY A 53 -1.25 5.56 -9.51
CA GLY A 53 0.20 5.62 -9.62
C GLY A 53 0.72 6.89 -10.28
N LYS A 54 1.70 6.71 -11.16
CA LYS A 54 2.40 7.83 -11.81
C LYS A 54 1.48 8.67 -12.72
N PRO A 55 0.58 8.10 -13.53
CA PRO A 55 -0.44 8.89 -14.25
C PRO A 55 -1.24 9.81 -13.33
N ALA A 56 -1.72 9.29 -12.20
CA ALA A 56 -2.47 10.07 -11.22
C ALA A 56 -1.63 11.18 -10.57
N LYS A 57 -0.38 10.89 -10.18
CA LYS A 57 0.57 11.87 -9.65
C LYS A 57 0.86 12.99 -10.66
N ASN A 58 1.05 12.67 -11.94
CA ASN A 58 1.38 13.65 -12.98
C ASN A 58 0.28 14.71 -13.22
N GLN A 59 -0.99 14.35 -13.01
CA GLN A 59 -2.11 15.26 -13.22
C GLN A 59 -2.58 15.98 -11.94
N ALA A 60 -1.98 15.70 -10.79
CA ALA A 60 -2.35 16.29 -9.50
C ALA A 60 -2.38 17.82 -9.53
N VAL A 61 -1.42 18.48 -10.20
CA VAL A 61 -1.39 19.94 -10.38
C VAL A 61 -2.61 20.50 -11.11
N GLN A 62 -3.14 19.74 -12.07
CA GLN A 62 -4.26 20.19 -12.91
C GLN A 62 -5.60 19.86 -12.26
N ASN A 63 -5.67 18.78 -11.50
CA ASN A 63 -6.88 18.30 -10.84
C ASN A 63 -6.67 17.98 -9.33
N PRO A 64 -6.27 18.97 -8.51
CA PRO A 64 -5.99 18.74 -7.09
C PRO A 64 -7.25 18.40 -6.27
N ASP A 65 -8.45 18.60 -6.84
CA ASP A 65 -9.72 18.38 -6.17
C ASP A 65 -10.17 16.92 -6.24
N GLN A 66 -9.77 16.21 -7.30
CA GLN A 66 -10.11 14.80 -7.52
C GLN A 66 -8.87 13.90 -7.54
N THR A 67 -7.76 14.36 -6.97
CA THR A 67 -6.55 13.56 -6.76
C THR A 67 -6.41 13.26 -5.27
N ILE A 68 -6.38 11.98 -4.92
CA ILE A 68 -6.26 11.47 -3.56
C ILE A 68 -4.82 10.98 -3.35
N GLN A 69 -4.18 11.45 -2.28
CA GLN A 69 -2.81 11.13 -1.88
C GLN A 69 -2.73 10.98 -0.36
N SER A 70 -1.69 10.30 0.15
CA SER A 70 -1.44 10.12 1.58
C SER A 70 -2.62 9.52 2.36
N ILE A 71 -3.47 8.71 1.70
CA ILE A 71 -4.69 8.16 2.30
C ILE A 71 -4.39 7.32 3.54
N LYS A 72 -3.22 6.68 3.61
CA LYS A 72 -2.77 5.90 4.76
C LYS A 72 -2.70 6.73 6.06
N ARG A 73 -2.47 8.05 5.99
CA ARG A 73 -2.57 8.97 7.15
C ARG A 73 -4.02 9.21 7.60
N HIS A 74 -4.97 9.01 6.69
CA HIS A 74 -6.40 9.24 6.92
C HIS A 74 -7.18 7.96 7.25
N VAL A 75 -6.58 6.78 7.03
CA VAL A 75 -7.02 5.54 7.68
C VAL A 75 -6.85 5.76 9.20
N PRO A 76 -7.88 5.53 10.04
CA PRO A 76 -8.00 6.08 11.39
C PRO A 76 -6.66 6.17 12.12
N ALA A 77 -6.15 7.38 12.34
CA ALA A 77 -4.79 7.64 12.80
C ALA A 77 -4.52 6.95 14.14
N TYR A 78 -3.75 5.87 14.12
CA TYR A 78 -2.97 5.14 15.13
C TYR A 78 -2.81 3.73 14.52
N PHE A 79 -1.63 3.11 14.46
CA PHE A 79 -1.46 1.70 14.04
C PHE A 79 -2.04 0.73 15.08
N ASN A 80 -3.33 0.91 15.35
CA ASN A 80 -4.22 0.20 16.24
C ASN A 80 -4.95 -0.89 15.44
N ASP A 81 -5.76 -1.68 16.13
CA ASP A 81 -6.52 -2.77 15.52
C ASP A 81 -7.43 -2.28 14.38
N ARG A 82 -7.84 -1.00 14.39
CA ARG A 82 -8.68 -0.41 13.32
C ARG A 82 -7.93 -0.28 12.00
N GLN A 83 -6.68 0.20 12.01
CA GLN A 83 -5.89 0.35 10.78
C GLN A 83 -5.54 -1.01 10.18
N ARG A 84 -5.25 -2.02 11.02
CA ARG A 84 -4.99 -3.39 10.56
C ARG A 84 -6.20 -3.96 9.82
N GLN A 85 -7.39 -3.82 10.41
CA GLN A 85 -8.62 -4.29 9.77
C GLN A 85 -8.90 -3.53 8.46
N ALA A 86 -8.83 -2.20 8.47
CA ALA A 86 -9.05 -1.42 7.24
C ALA A 86 -8.05 -1.76 6.11
N THR A 87 -6.81 -2.10 6.47
CA THR A 87 -5.80 -2.56 5.50
C THR A 87 -6.15 -3.95 4.95
N LYS A 88 -6.67 -4.85 5.81
CA LYS A 88 -7.19 -6.15 5.38
C LYS A 88 -8.37 -6.00 4.43
N ASP A 89 -9.36 -5.19 4.82
CA ASP A 89 -10.56 -4.90 4.04
C ASP A 89 -10.17 -4.32 2.67
N ALA A 90 -9.20 -3.41 2.62
CA ALA A 90 -8.70 -2.85 1.36
C ALA A 90 -8.09 -3.93 0.43
N GLY A 91 -7.40 -4.91 1.00
CA GLY A 91 -6.90 -6.07 0.26
C GLY A 91 -8.04 -6.94 -0.28
N GLU A 92 -9.05 -7.21 0.54
CA GLU A 92 -10.23 -7.98 0.15
C GLU A 92 -11.06 -7.26 -0.93
N VAL A 93 -11.28 -5.95 -0.80
CA VAL A 93 -11.92 -5.11 -1.82
C VAL A 93 -11.15 -5.12 -3.14
N ALA A 94 -9.82 -5.15 -3.08
CA ALA A 94 -8.96 -5.30 -4.26
C ALA A 94 -8.93 -6.73 -4.85
N GLY A 95 -9.69 -7.68 -4.28
CA GLY A 95 -9.80 -9.05 -4.75
C GLY A 95 -8.69 -9.99 -4.26
N PHE A 96 -7.92 -9.60 -3.24
CA PHE A 96 -6.91 -10.45 -2.61
C PHE A 96 -7.48 -11.24 -1.43
N GLU A 97 -7.08 -12.50 -1.31
CA GLU A 97 -7.16 -13.23 -0.04
C GLU A 97 -5.96 -12.80 0.82
N VAL A 98 -6.21 -12.01 1.87
CA VAL A 98 -5.14 -11.48 2.75
C VAL A 98 -4.70 -12.57 3.72
N GLU A 99 -3.63 -13.30 3.34
CA GLU A 99 -3.07 -14.40 4.13
C GLU A 99 -2.46 -13.95 5.47
N ARG A 100 -1.79 -12.78 5.50
CA ARG A 100 -1.16 -12.24 6.71
C ARG A 100 -0.90 -10.74 6.60
N ILE A 101 -1.06 -10.02 7.72
CA ILE A 101 -0.55 -8.67 7.90
C ILE A 101 0.81 -8.74 8.60
N VAL A 102 1.81 -8.06 8.05
CA VAL A 102 3.16 -8.03 8.60
C VAL A 102 3.53 -6.59 8.94
N ASN A 103 4.16 -6.37 10.08
CA ASN A 103 4.70 -5.07 10.44
C ASN A 103 5.89 -4.71 9.55
N GLU A 104 5.96 -3.46 9.10
CA GLU A 104 7.03 -2.95 8.21
C GLU A 104 8.45 -3.20 8.75
N PRO A 105 8.79 -2.87 10.01
CA PRO A 105 10.13 -3.11 10.53
C PRO A 105 10.46 -4.61 10.61
N THR A 106 9.47 -5.44 10.91
CA THR A 106 9.60 -6.91 10.92
C THR A 106 9.88 -7.45 9.52
N ALA A 107 9.15 -6.97 8.51
CA ALA A 107 9.38 -7.34 7.12
C ALA A 107 10.78 -6.92 6.66
N ALA A 108 11.20 -5.68 6.95
CA ALA A 108 12.52 -5.21 6.59
C ALA A 108 13.65 -6.01 7.26
N ALA A 109 13.48 -6.43 8.51
CA ALA A 109 14.43 -7.30 9.19
C ALA A 109 14.55 -8.68 8.52
N MET A 110 13.43 -9.26 8.06
CA MET A 110 13.45 -10.52 7.29
C MET A 110 14.21 -10.36 5.96
N ALA A 111 13.98 -9.27 5.23
CA ALA A 111 14.70 -8.98 3.99
C ALA A 111 16.20 -8.82 4.21
N TYR A 112 16.62 -8.34 5.38
CA TYR A 112 18.03 -8.23 5.75
C TYR A 112 18.63 -9.57 6.20
N GLY A 113 17.93 -10.30 7.08
CA GLY A 113 18.45 -11.48 7.77
C GLY A 113 18.42 -12.77 6.97
N LEU A 114 17.73 -12.83 5.83
CA LEU A 114 17.48 -14.07 5.08
C LEU A 114 18.73 -14.92 4.82
N ASP A 115 19.86 -14.29 4.51
CA ASP A 115 21.13 -14.96 4.19
C ASP A 115 22.09 -15.12 5.40
N ASP A 116 21.71 -14.63 6.58
CA ASP A 116 22.56 -14.59 7.77
C ASP A 116 22.02 -15.47 8.90
N GLU A 117 22.73 -16.56 9.20
CA GLU A 117 22.38 -17.51 10.26
C GLU A 117 22.93 -17.10 11.64
N SER A 118 23.62 -15.96 11.77
CA SER A 118 24.21 -15.54 13.03
C SER A 118 23.19 -14.92 13.99
N ASP A 119 23.40 -15.17 15.29
CA ASP A 119 22.63 -14.51 16.35
C ASP A 119 23.05 -13.03 16.41
N GLN A 120 22.11 -12.12 16.19
CA GLN A 120 22.32 -10.68 16.14
C GLN A 120 21.12 -9.92 16.70
N THR A 121 21.39 -8.84 17.43
CA THR A 121 20.38 -7.86 17.84
C THR A 121 20.37 -6.69 16.88
N VAL A 122 19.22 -6.41 16.28
CA VAL A 122 19.06 -5.45 15.19
C VAL A 122 18.13 -4.32 15.62
N LEU A 123 18.53 -3.08 15.32
CA LEU A 123 17.64 -1.91 15.39
C LEU A 123 17.17 -1.58 13.98
N VAL A 124 15.87 -1.68 13.74
CA VAL A 124 15.23 -1.21 12.51
C VAL A 124 14.66 0.18 12.77
N TYR A 125 15.11 1.15 11.99
CA TYR A 125 14.65 2.53 12.03
C TYR A 125 13.93 2.84 10.73
N ASP A 126 12.61 2.89 10.78
CA ASP A 126 11.74 3.12 9.64
C ASP A 126 11.17 4.54 9.67
N LEU A 127 11.56 5.36 8.71
CA LEU A 127 11.00 6.70 8.53
C LEU A 127 10.46 6.81 7.12
N GLY A 128 9.15 6.61 7.00
CA GLY A 128 8.41 6.65 5.75
C GLY A 128 7.97 8.06 5.35
N GLY A 129 6.92 8.12 4.53
CA GLY A 129 6.24 9.36 4.16
C GLY A 129 5.28 9.86 5.24
N GLY A 130 4.67 8.95 6.00
CA GLY A 130 3.63 9.27 7.00
C GLY A 130 3.93 8.90 8.44
N THR A 131 4.71 7.84 8.64
CA THR A 131 4.92 7.21 9.95
C THR A 131 6.41 7.06 10.24
N PHE A 132 6.71 7.00 11.53
CA PHE A 132 8.01 6.69 12.07
C PHE A 132 7.88 5.50 13.01
N ASP A 133 8.62 4.44 12.75
CA ASP A 133 8.65 3.24 13.57
C ASP A 133 10.09 2.84 13.91
N VAL A 134 10.27 2.31 15.10
CA VAL A 134 11.54 1.77 15.56
C VAL A 134 11.32 0.46 16.29
N SER A 135 12.01 -0.58 15.85
CA SER A 135 11.90 -1.91 16.46
C SER A 135 13.27 -2.48 16.77
N ILE A 136 13.35 -3.16 17.90
CA ILE A 136 14.50 -3.95 18.31
C ILE A 136 14.14 -5.42 18.11
N LEU A 137 14.95 -6.11 17.31
CA LEU A 137 14.73 -7.51 16.98
C LEU A 137 15.93 -8.37 17.36
N GLU A 138 15.67 -9.60 17.77
CA GLU A 138 16.65 -10.67 17.89
C GLU A 138 16.49 -11.61 16.72
N LEU A 139 17.55 -11.73 15.91
CA LEU A 139 17.59 -12.60 14.75
C LEU A 139 18.60 -13.71 15.03
N GLY A 140 18.21 -14.97 14.91
CA GLY A 140 19.14 -16.07 15.14
C GLY A 140 18.54 -17.45 14.95
N GLY A 141 19.28 -18.36 14.30
CA GLY A 141 18.87 -19.76 14.14
C GLY A 141 17.51 -19.96 13.45
N GLY A 142 17.12 -19.05 12.56
CA GLY A 142 15.82 -19.05 11.88
C GLY A 142 14.68 -18.43 12.69
N VAL A 143 14.94 -17.88 13.88
CA VAL A 143 13.94 -17.17 14.68
C VAL A 143 14.14 -15.66 14.53
N TYR A 144 13.06 -14.96 14.25
CA TYR A 144 12.99 -13.51 14.12
C TYR A 144 12.01 -13.03 15.18
N GLU A 145 12.53 -12.50 16.29
CA GLU A 145 11.72 -12.08 17.44
C GLU A 145 11.78 -10.57 17.60
N VAL A 146 10.62 -9.91 17.58
CA VAL A 146 10.51 -8.52 17.96
C VAL A 146 10.55 -8.44 19.48
N VAL A 147 11.55 -7.77 20.03
CA VAL A 147 11.72 -7.62 21.49
C VAL A 147 10.98 -6.39 22.00
N ALA A 148 11.07 -5.30 21.25
CA ALA A 148 10.35 -4.07 21.55
C ALA A 148 10.07 -3.26 20.29
N THR A 149 8.96 -2.54 20.28
CA THR A 149 8.63 -1.60 19.22
C THR A 149 8.09 -0.29 19.79
N ASN A 150 8.34 0.81 19.09
CA ASN A 150 7.81 2.13 19.39
C ASN A 150 7.73 2.98 18.11
N GLY A 151 7.10 4.15 18.16
CA GLY A 151 6.95 4.97 16.97
C GLY A 151 6.13 6.23 17.17
N ASP A 152 5.92 6.94 16.07
CA ASP A 152 5.04 8.11 15.92
C ASP A 152 4.29 7.98 14.59
N ASN A 153 2.99 7.69 14.68
CA ASN A 153 2.12 7.47 13.51
C ASN A 153 1.79 8.76 12.73
N ASP A 154 2.16 9.92 13.29
CA ASP A 154 1.91 11.25 12.71
C ASP A 154 3.24 11.98 12.46
N LEU A 155 4.26 11.24 12.02
CA LEU A 155 5.58 11.75 11.72
C LEU A 155 6.18 11.05 10.50
N GLY A 156 6.37 11.76 9.41
CA GLY A 156 7.05 11.21 8.24
C GLY A 156 7.50 12.28 7.25
N GLY A 157 7.95 11.85 6.09
CA GLY A 157 8.47 12.72 5.02
C GLY A 157 7.59 13.91 4.65
N ASP A 158 6.26 13.79 4.74
CA ASP A 158 5.35 14.91 4.40
C ASP A 158 5.44 16.05 5.43
N ASP A 159 5.84 15.79 6.68
CA ASP A 159 6.07 16.83 7.70
C ASP A 159 7.31 17.67 7.38
N TRP A 160 8.33 17.05 6.77
CA TRP A 160 9.49 17.76 6.24
C TRP A 160 9.13 18.57 4.99
N ASP A 161 8.22 18.07 4.16
CA ASP A 161 7.71 18.82 3.00
C ASP A 161 6.93 20.05 3.47
N GLU A 162 6.04 19.90 4.46
CA GLU A 162 5.27 21.00 5.04
C GLU A 162 6.16 22.11 5.62
N ALA A 163 7.30 21.75 6.23
CA ALA A 163 8.28 22.73 6.70
C ALA A 163 8.90 23.55 5.55
N ILE A 164 9.16 22.94 4.39
CA ILE A 164 9.64 23.65 3.19
C ILE A 164 8.51 24.48 2.57
N ILE A 165 7.30 23.93 2.47
CA ILE A 165 6.10 24.63 1.96
C ILE A 165 5.86 25.89 2.78
N GLY A 166 5.83 25.78 4.11
CA GLY A 166 5.65 26.91 5.02
C GLY A 166 6.72 27.98 4.83
N HIS A 167 8.00 27.57 4.75
CA HIS A 167 9.09 28.52 4.51
C HIS A 167 8.96 29.26 3.18
N LEU A 168 8.65 28.55 2.09
CA LEU A 168 8.50 29.12 0.75
C LEU A 168 7.26 30.03 0.66
N ALA A 169 6.14 29.61 1.25
CA ALA A 169 4.89 30.37 1.27
C ALA A 169 5.03 31.66 2.09
N ASP A 170 5.64 31.57 3.28
CA ASP A 170 5.86 32.73 4.15
C ASP A 170 6.77 33.77 3.48
N GLU A 171 7.85 33.35 2.81
CA GLU A 171 8.75 34.27 2.08
C GLU A 171 8.06 34.90 0.87
N PHE A 172 7.23 34.13 0.14
CA PHE A 172 6.44 34.67 -0.97
C PHE A 172 5.37 35.65 -0.50
N GLU A 173 4.70 35.37 0.62
CA GLU A 173 3.72 36.26 1.25
C GLU A 173 4.41 37.55 1.75
N ASP A 174 5.58 37.45 2.36
CA ASP A 174 6.35 38.61 2.80
C ASP A 174 6.78 39.51 1.63
N GLU A 175 7.13 38.93 0.48
CA GLU A 175 7.54 39.68 -0.72
C GLU A 175 6.35 40.29 -1.49
N HIS A 176 5.26 39.53 -1.63
CA HIS A 176 4.18 39.86 -2.57
C HIS A 176 2.82 40.12 -1.91
N GLY A 177 2.66 39.79 -0.62
CA GLY A 177 1.41 39.93 0.13
C GLY A 177 0.33 38.94 -0.28
N ILE A 178 0.72 37.77 -0.82
CA ILE A 178 -0.17 36.70 -1.25
C ILE A 178 0.26 35.40 -0.57
N ASP A 179 -0.65 34.77 0.16
CA ASP A 179 -0.43 33.44 0.70
C ASP A 179 -0.77 32.38 -0.36
N LEU A 180 0.24 31.63 -0.82
CA LEU A 180 0.08 30.57 -1.82
C LEU A 180 -0.75 29.39 -1.28
N ARG A 181 -0.86 29.23 0.03
CA ARG A 181 -1.63 28.15 0.68
C ARG A 181 -3.14 28.32 0.50
N GLU A 182 -3.60 29.53 0.19
CA GLU A 182 -5.03 29.80 -0.05
C GLU A 182 -5.50 29.36 -1.46
N ASP A 183 -4.58 29.09 -2.38
CA ASP A 183 -4.88 28.61 -3.74
C ASP A 183 -4.46 27.15 -3.89
N ARG A 184 -5.44 26.25 -4.14
CA ARG A 184 -5.18 24.80 -4.20
C ARG A 184 -4.19 24.41 -5.29
N GLN A 185 -4.22 25.09 -6.44
CA GLN A 185 -3.33 24.77 -7.55
C GLN A 185 -1.90 25.27 -7.28
N ALA A 186 -1.77 26.46 -6.68
CA ALA A 186 -0.48 26.97 -6.25
C ALA A 186 0.12 26.10 -5.13
N LEU A 187 -0.70 25.70 -4.15
CA LEU A 187 -0.30 24.82 -3.07
C LEU A 187 0.17 23.47 -3.60
N GLN A 188 -0.57 22.82 -4.51
CA GLN A 188 -0.15 21.54 -5.10
C GLN A 188 1.22 21.64 -5.81
N ARG A 189 1.43 22.71 -6.59
CA ARG A 189 2.73 22.97 -7.24
C ARG A 189 3.84 23.23 -6.24
N LEU A 190 3.51 23.90 -5.13
CA LEU A 190 4.43 24.17 -4.04
C LEU A 190 4.81 22.89 -3.30
N THR A 191 3.85 22.00 -3.05
CA THR A 191 4.05 20.68 -2.44
C THR A 191 4.99 19.81 -3.27
N GLU A 192 4.75 19.67 -4.57
CA GLU A 192 5.62 18.89 -5.45
C GLU A 192 7.06 19.45 -5.50
N ALA A 193 7.20 20.77 -5.56
CA ALA A 193 8.50 21.40 -5.58
C ALA A 193 9.22 21.33 -4.23
N ALA A 194 8.48 21.31 -3.12
CA ALA A 194 9.02 21.10 -1.78
C ALA A 194 9.53 19.67 -1.60
N GLU A 195 8.77 18.66 -2.03
CA GLU A 195 9.20 17.25 -2.05
C GLU A 195 10.48 17.08 -2.87
N GLU A 196 10.52 17.64 -4.10
CA GLU A 196 11.70 17.59 -4.96
C GLU A 196 12.90 18.28 -4.29
N ALA A 197 12.70 19.45 -3.68
CA ALA A 197 13.75 20.17 -2.97
C ALA A 197 14.30 19.35 -1.78
N LYS A 198 13.44 18.74 -0.97
CA LYS A 198 13.81 17.83 0.13
C LYS A 198 14.70 16.69 -0.37
N VAL A 199 14.28 16.02 -1.43
CA VAL A 199 15.01 14.90 -2.04
C VAL A 199 16.36 15.37 -2.60
N GLU A 200 16.38 16.49 -3.34
CA GLU A 200 17.63 17.05 -3.86
C GLU A 200 18.62 17.40 -2.75
N LEU A 201 18.14 18.00 -1.65
CA LEU A 201 18.96 18.40 -0.50
C LEU A 201 19.58 17.21 0.24
N SER A 202 19.06 15.99 0.07
CA SER A 202 19.70 14.78 0.60
C SER A 202 21.06 14.50 -0.07
N SER A 203 21.24 14.89 -1.33
CA SER A 203 22.50 14.72 -2.08
C SER A 203 23.27 16.02 -2.35
N ARG A 204 22.57 17.16 -2.40
CA ARG A 204 23.13 18.49 -2.69
C ARG A 204 23.18 19.37 -1.43
N LYS A 205 24.03 20.39 -1.47
CA LYS A 205 24.15 21.37 -0.37
C LYS A 205 23.15 22.52 -0.47
N GLU A 206 22.59 22.73 -1.65
CA GLU A 206 21.59 23.73 -1.96
C GLU A 206 20.79 23.29 -3.18
N THR A 207 19.55 23.78 -3.28
CA THR A 207 18.66 23.64 -4.44
C THR A 207 17.92 24.96 -4.67
N THR A 208 17.37 25.15 -5.86
CA THR A 208 16.56 26.32 -6.19
C THR A 208 15.18 25.88 -6.63
N VAL A 209 14.18 26.29 -5.86
CA VAL A 209 12.77 26.12 -6.20
C VAL A 209 12.38 27.24 -7.15
N ASN A 210 11.90 26.87 -8.34
CA ASN A 210 11.52 27.82 -9.37
C ASN A 210 10.13 27.48 -9.93
N LEU A 211 9.12 28.23 -9.49
CA LEU A 211 7.73 28.10 -9.89
C LEU A 211 7.29 29.35 -10.67
N PRO A 212 7.35 29.33 -12.01
CA PRO A 212 6.90 30.45 -12.81
C PRO A 212 5.36 30.54 -12.82
N PHE A 213 4.82 31.75 -12.90
CA PHE A 213 3.37 32.00 -12.96
C PHE A 213 2.62 31.32 -11.80
N ILE A 214 3.16 31.40 -10.58
CA ILE A 214 2.58 30.74 -9.39
C ILE A 214 1.40 31.51 -8.81
N ALA A 215 1.39 32.84 -8.99
CA ALA A 215 0.29 33.72 -8.61
C ALA A 215 0.13 34.85 -9.64
N ALA A 216 -0.95 35.61 -9.54
CA ALA A 216 -1.21 36.76 -10.40
C ALA A 216 -1.72 37.96 -9.60
N THR A 217 -1.32 39.16 -10.02
CA THR A 217 -1.78 40.45 -9.50
C THR A 217 -2.33 41.31 -10.62
N ASP A 218 -2.93 42.46 -10.28
CA ASP A 218 -3.31 43.49 -11.24
C ASP A 218 -2.11 44.01 -12.09
N GLU A 219 -0.88 43.85 -11.60
CA GLU A 219 0.35 44.29 -12.28
C GLU A 219 0.94 43.21 -13.21
N GLY A 220 0.50 41.95 -13.08
CA GLY A 220 0.93 40.82 -13.89
C GLY A 220 1.14 39.53 -13.10
N PRO A 221 1.60 38.46 -13.78
CA PRO A 221 1.93 37.20 -13.12
C PRO A 221 3.20 37.32 -12.26
N LEU A 222 3.24 36.54 -11.18
CA LEU A 222 4.34 36.42 -10.25
C LEU A 222 4.98 35.03 -10.35
N ASN A 223 6.26 34.95 -10.01
CA ASN A 223 7.05 33.71 -9.98
C ASN A 223 7.64 33.57 -8.59
N LEU A 224 7.80 32.33 -8.11
CA LEU A 224 8.61 32.03 -6.95
C LEU A 224 9.96 31.51 -7.44
N GLU A 225 11.05 32.16 -7.05
CA GLU A 225 12.43 31.69 -7.30
C GLU A 225 13.23 31.83 -6.00
N GLN A 226 13.43 30.72 -5.29
CA GLN A 226 14.08 30.73 -3.99
C GLN A 226 15.12 29.63 -3.87
N THR A 227 16.33 30.01 -3.45
CA THR A 227 17.41 29.06 -3.16
C THR A 227 17.35 28.64 -1.70
N ILE A 228 17.23 27.34 -1.45
CA ILE A 228 17.26 26.74 -0.11
C ILE A 228 18.58 25.99 0.05
N SER A 229 19.29 26.24 1.15
CA SER A 229 20.48 25.45 1.51
C SER A 229 20.09 24.30 2.43
N ARG A 230 20.87 23.20 2.39
CA ARG A 230 20.69 22.06 3.30
C ARG A 230 20.73 22.50 4.77
N ALA A 231 21.63 23.42 5.12
CA ALA A 231 21.72 23.94 6.48
C ALA A 231 20.46 24.71 6.92
N THR A 232 19.76 25.35 5.97
CA THR A 232 18.46 25.99 6.24
C THR A 232 17.38 24.95 6.45
N PHE A 233 17.29 23.97 5.55
CA PHE A 233 16.36 22.85 5.66
C PHE A 233 16.52 22.06 6.98
N GLU A 234 17.75 21.71 7.35
CA GLU A 234 18.05 21.03 8.62
C GLU A 234 17.68 21.89 9.83
N SER A 235 17.86 23.21 9.74
CA SER A 235 17.43 24.12 10.81
C SER A 235 15.90 24.25 10.91
N LEU A 236 15.19 24.18 9.79
CA LEU A 236 13.72 24.26 9.75
C LEU A 236 13.06 22.99 10.29
N THR A 237 13.75 21.85 10.23
CA THR A 237 13.19 20.53 10.52
C THR A 237 13.82 19.85 11.74
N SER A 238 14.63 20.59 12.50
CA SER A 238 15.38 20.04 13.64
C SER A 238 14.48 19.47 14.76
N ASP A 239 13.29 20.04 14.96
CA ASP A 239 12.30 19.56 15.93
C ASP A 239 11.67 18.24 15.48
N LEU A 240 11.48 18.03 14.17
CA LEU A 240 11.00 16.77 13.62
C LEU A 240 12.03 15.64 13.80
N VAL A 241 13.31 15.94 13.62
CA VAL A 241 14.40 15.01 13.94
C VAL A 241 14.43 14.67 15.44
N GLU A 242 14.15 15.64 16.32
CA GLU A 242 14.12 15.41 17.76
C GLU A 242 12.95 14.53 18.19
N ARG A 243 11.81 14.58 17.48
CA ARG A 243 10.64 13.71 17.76
C ARG A 243 10.97 12.22 17.62
N THR A 244 11.96 11.84 16.82
CA THR A 244 12.30 10.42 16.62
C THR A 244 13.14 9.83 17.76
N VAL A 245 13.68 10.68 18.62
CA VAL A 245 14.64 10.29 19.68
C VAL A 245 13.94 9.56 20.82
N GLY A 246 12.84 10.13 21.30
CA GLY A 246 12.07 9.58 22.42
C GLY A 246 11.60 8.14 22.16
N PRO A 247 10.94 7.85 21.03
CA PRO A 247 10.55 6.48 20.68
C PRO A 247 11.76 5.54 20.56
N THR A 248 12.88 6.00 19.98
CA THR A 248 14.11 5.18 19.84
C THR A 248 14.70 4.81 21.21
N GLU A 249 14.86 5.79 22.11
CA GLU A 249 15.35 5.56 23.47
C GLU A 249 14.38 4.65 24.26
N GLN A 250 13.08 4.82 24.05
CA GLN A 250 12.06 4.01 24.71
C GLN A 250 12.08 2.55 24.22
N ALA A 251 12.23 2.31 22.91
CA ALA A 251 12.34 0.95 22.36
C ALA A 251 13.57 0.21 22.91
N LEU A 252 14.73 0.89 22.98
CA LEU A 252 15.93 0.34 23.62
C LEU A 252 15.69 0.03 25.10
N SER A 253 15.06 0.96 25.84
CA SER A 253 14.75 0.77 27.26
C SER A 253 13.76 -0.38 27.49
N ASP A 254 12.74 -0.51 26.65
CA ASP A 254 11.72 -1.56 26.73
C ASP A 254 12.34 -2.94 26.46
N ALA A 255 13.26 -3.02 25.49
CA ALA A 255 14.04 -4.23 25.23
C ALA A 255 15.09 -4.54 26.31
N GLY A 256 15.36 -3.61 27.23
CA GLY A 256 16.41 -3.74 28.23
C GLY A 256 17.82 -3.64 27.65
N TYR A 257 17.96 -3.01 26.47
CA TYR A 257 19.21 -2.85 25.74
C TYR A 257 19.77 -1.44 25.80
N SER A 258 21.08 -1.35 25.59
CA SER A 258 21.81 -0.12 25.34
C SER A 258 22.27 -0.07 23.88
N GLU A 259 22.72 1.11 23.42
CA GLU A 259 23.34 1.27 22.09
C GLU A 259 24.45 0.25 21.82
N SER A 260 25.17 -0.20 22.86
CA SER A 260 26.27 -1.17 22.73
C SER A 260 25.85 -2.63 22.60
N ASP A 261 24.58 -2.93 22.84
CA ASP A 261 24.00 -4.26 22.67
C ASP A 261 23.44 -4.46 21.25
N ILE A 262 23.34 -3.39 20.45
CA ILE A 262 22.88 -3.45 19.06
C ILE A 262 24.05 -3.90 18.17
N ASP A 263 23.89 -5.00 17.46
CA ASP A 263 24.87 -5.51 16.51
C ASP A 263 24.76 -4.79 15.17
N GLU A 264 23.53 -4.52 14.71
CA GLU A 264 23.29 -3.92 13.39
C GLU A 264 22.14 -2.92 13.38
N VAL A 265 22.25 -1.91 12.51
CA VAL A 265 21.21 -0.88 12.32
C VAL A 265 20.75 -0.87 10.87
N ILE A 266 19.45 -0.99 10.67
CA ILE A 266 18.80 -1.00 9.35
C ILE A 266 17.95 0.25 9.21
N LEU A 267 18.14 0.96 8.09
CA LEU A 267 17.30 2.10 7.72
C LEU A 267 16.25 1.66 6.70
N VAL A 268 15.00 2.02 6.96
CA VAL A 268 13.84 1.72 6.11
C VAL A 268 13.08 3.01 5.83
N GLY A 269 12.43 3.10 4.67
CA GLY A 269 11.67 4.28 4.28
C GLY A 269 12.53 5.39 3.67
N GLY A 270 11.99 6.04 2.63
CA GLY A 270 12.72 7.00 1.81
C GLY A 270 13.25 8.23 2.58
N SER A 271 12.61 8.61 3.69
CA SER A 271 13.02 9.77 4.50
C SER A 271 14.34 9.52 5.26
N THR A 272 14.72 8.26 5.48
CA THR A 272 16.04 7.92 6.06
C THR A 272 17.22 8.22 5.13
N ARG A 273 16.97 8.58 3.86
CA ARG A 273 17.99 9.06 2.93
C ARG A 273 18.54 10.44 3.32
N MET A 274 17.83 11.18 4.17
CA MET A 274 18.26 12.49 4.66
C MET A 274 19.52 12.37 5.54
N PRO A 275 20.61 13.12 5.25
CA PRO A 275 21.84 13.07 6.04
C PRO A 275 21.64 13.35 7.52
N GLN A 276 20.79 14.32 7.89
CA GLN A 276 20.50 14.63 9.29
C GLN A 276 19.86 13.47 10.05
N ILE A 277 19.10 12.60 9.38
CA ILE A 277 18.52 11.40 9.98
C ILE A 277 19.61 10.34 10.16
N GLN A 278 20.44 10.11 9.14
CA GLN A 278 21.55 9.15 9.24
C GLN A 278 22.52 9.53 10.35
N ASP A 279 22.89 10.80 10.45
CA ASP A 279 23.76 11.33 11.49
C ASP A 279 23.12 11.15 12.89
N ARG A 280 21.80 11.37 13.01
CA ARG A 280 21.06 11.19 14.27
C ARG A 280 20.98 9.73 14.67
N VAL A 281 20.71 8.83 13.73
CA VAL A 281 20.67 7.38 14.01
C VAL A 281 22.04 6.86 14.41
N GLU A 282 23.11 7.31 13.74
CA GLU A 282 24.49 6.95 14.13
C GLU A 282 24.83 7.42 15.55
N GLU A 283 24.34 8.60 15.95
CA GLU A 283 24.47 9.09 17.33
C GLU A 283 23.71 8.22 18.34
N LEU A 284 22.47 7.83 18.02
CA LEU A 284 21.59 7.06 18.92
C LEU A 284 22.01 5.58 19.06
N ALA A 285 22.49 4.97 17.97
CA ALA A 285 22.88 3.57 17.95
C ALA A 285 24.39 3.35 18.16
N GLY A 286 25.19 4.43 18.15
CA GLY A 286 26.64 4.36 18.33
C GLY A 286 27.41 3.72 17.16
N GLN A 287 26.75 3.47 16.03
CA GLN A 287 27.34 2.85 14.84
C GLN A 287 26.68 3.29 13.53
N GLU A 288 27.42 3.20 12.43
CA GLU A 288 26.91 3.54 11.09
C GLU A 288 25.86 2.51 10.62
N PRO A 289 24.70 2.95 10.11
CA PRO A 289 23.70 2.04 9.57
C PRO A 289 24.16 1.30 8.31
N LYS A 290 23.62 0.09 8.14
CA LYS A 290 23.86 -0.76 6.96
C LYS A 290 23.23 -0.16 5.70
N LYS A 291 23.81 -0.53 4.56
CA LYS A 291 23.43 -0.02 3.22
C LYS A 291 23.25 -1.14 2.19
N ASN A 292 23.12 -2.40 2.64
CA ASN A 292 22.98 -3.58 1.77
C ASN A 292 21.55 -3.84 1.33
N VAL A 293 20.55 -3.28 2.01
CA VAL A 293 19.13 -3.36 1.63
C VAL A 293 18.66 -1.99 1.14
N ASN A 294 17.85 -1.97 0.08
CA ASN A 294 17.27 -0.73 -0.41
C ASN A 294 16.11 -0.33 0.53
N PRO A 295 16.14 0.86 1.18
CA PRO A 295 15.11 1.26 2.13
C PRO A 295 13.70 1.38 1.51
N ASP A 296 13.60 1.55 0.19
CA ASP A 296 12.30 1.65 -0.51
C ASP A 296 11.73 0.28 -0.93
N GLU A 297 12.46 -0.81 -0.74
CA GLU A 297 12.08 -2.15 -1.19
C GLU A 297 12.09 -3.20 -0.07
N ALA A 298 12.76 -2.90 1.06
CA ALA A 298 12.99 -3.82 2.16
C ALA A 298 11.69 -4.44 2.69
N VAL A 299 10.65 -3.63 2.87
CA VAL A 299 9.35 -4.05 3.39
C VAL A 299 8.67 -5.02 2.43
N ALA A 300 8.57 -4.68 1.14
CA ALA A 300 7.94 -5.55 0.14
C ALA A 300 8.68 -6.88 0.01
N LEU A 301 10.02 -6.85 -0.03
CA LEU A 301 10.86 -8.05 -0.06
C LEU A 301 10.62 -8.94 1.17
N GLY A 302 10.53 -8.34 2.36
CA GLY A 302 10.19 -9.03 3.60
C GLY A 302 8.80 -9.67 3.59
N ALA A 303 7.80 -8.95 3.09
CA ALA A 303 6.45 -9.46 2.91
C ALA A 303 6.42 -10.65 1.93
N ALA A 304 7.24 -10.62 0.88
CA ALA A 304 7.36 -11.75 -0.04
C ALA A 304 8.01 -12.97 0.63
N ILE A 305 9.04 -12.77 1.47
CA ILE A 305 9.64 -13.85 2.28
C ILE A 305 8.57 -14.48 3.18
N GLN A 306 7.76 -13.66 3.85
CA GLN A 306 6.64 -14.15 4.65
C GLN A 306 5.64 -14.97 3.82
N GLY A 307 5.30 -14.51 2.61
CA GLY A 307 4.49 -15.29 1.67
C GLY A 307 5.13 -16.63 1.30
N GLY A 308 6.46 -16.65 1.12
CA GLY A 308 7.24 -17.86 0.90
C GLY A 308 7.21 -18.84 2.09
N ILE A 309 7.18 -18.34 3.32
CA ILE A 309 7.04 -19.16 4.54
C ILE A 309 5.65 -19.82 4.55
N LEU A 310 4.59 -19.04 4.25
CA LEU A 310 3.21 -19.52 4.24
C LEU A 310 2.95 -20.54 3.12
N SER A 311 3.56 -20.37 1.95
CA SER A 311 3.48 -21.34 0.84
C SER A 311 4.33 -22.59 1.05
N GLY A 312 5.26 -22.56 2.02
CA GLY A 312 6.26 -23.60 2.27
C GLY A 312 7.40 -23.62 1.27
N ASP A 313 7.63 -22.51 0.54
CA ASP A 313 8.78 -22.31 -0.34
C ASP A 313 10.04 -21.88 0.45
N VAL A 314 9.85 -21.30 1.64
CA VAL A 314 10.91 -20.92 2.59
C VAL A 314 10.76 -21.77 3.85
N ASP A 315 11.75 -22.63 4.09
CA ASP A 315 11.81 -23.50 5.27
C ASP A 315 12.55 -22.80 6.44
N ASP A 316 12.29 -23.25 7.67
CA ASP A 316 13.09 -22.96 8.87
C ASP A 316 13.13 -21.49 9.33
N ILE A 317 12.13 -20.67 8.98
CA ILE A 317 11.93 -19.33 9.57
C ILE A 317 10.69 -19.31 10.47
N VAL A 318 10.85 -18.79 11.69
CA VAL A 318 9.78 -18.54 12.65
C VAL A 318 9.77 -17.06 13.00
N LEU A 319 8.64 -16.42 12.76
CA LEU A 319 8.42 -15.02 13.11
C LEU A 319 7.61 -14.92 14.41
N LEU A 320 8.14 -14.18 15.38
CA LEU A 320 7.50 -13.84 16.64
C LEU A 320 7.39 -12.31 16.73
N ASP A 321 6.19 -11.79 16.51
CA ASP A 321 5.91 -10.36 16.60
C ASP A 321 5.32 -10.02 17.98
N VAL A 322 5.08 -8.74 18.26
CA VAL A 322 4.54 -8.25 19.54
C VAL A 322 3.42 -7.23 19.35
N THR A 323 2.56 -7.08 20.36
CA THR A 323 1.61 -5.95 20.41
C THR A 323 2.33 -4.64 20.78
N PRO A 324 2.13 -3.53 20.06
CA PRO A 324 2.86 -2.27 20.32
C PRO A 324 2.36 -1.50 21.56
N LEU A 325 1.14 -1.77 22.03
CA LEU A 325 0.51 -1.05 23.13
C LEU A 325 -0.21 -2.02 24.07
N SER A 326 -0.28 -1.65 25.35
CA SER A 326 -0.99 -2.45 26.35
C SER A 326 -2.49 -2.43 26.10
N LEU A 327 -3.13 -3.57 26.35
CA LEU A 327 -4.56 -3.77 26.21
C LEU A 327 -5.20 -4.07 27.55
N GLY A 328 -6.39 -3.53 27.75
CA GLY A 328 -7.08 -3.64 29.02
C GLY A 328 -8.51 -3.13 28.99
N ILE A 329 -9.12 -3.08 30.17
CA ILE A 329 -10.49 -2.61 30.33
C ILE A 329 -10.58 -1.46 31.33
N GLU A 330 -11.63 -0.66 31.21
CA GLU A 330 -12.01 0.26 32.29
C GLU A 330 -12.62 -0.50 33.47
N VAL A 331 -12.08 -0.25 34.65
CA VAL A 331 -12.67 -0.66 35.92
C VAL A 331 -13.16 0.56 36.70
N LYS A 332 -13.97 0.33 37.73
CA LYS A 332 -14.58 1.39 38.53
C LYS A 332 -13.56 2.40 39.04
N GLY A 333 -13.95 3.67 38.91
CA GLY A 333 -13.08 4.81 39.18
C GLY A 333 -12.41 5.36 37.92
N GLY A 334 -12.72 4.81 36.74
CA GLY A 334 -12.15 5.24 35.47
C GLY A 334 -10.70 4.79 35.30
N ILE A 335 -10.30 3.72 35.99
CA ILE A 335 -8.92 3.23 36.01
C ILE A 335 -8.76 2.24 34.85
N PHE A 336 -7.64 2.33 34.14
CA PHE A 336 -7.27 1.38 33.12
C PHE A 336 -6.59 0.17 33.77
N GLU A 337 -7.27 -0.98 33.71
CA GLU A 337 -6.71 -2.25 34.16
C GLU A 337 -6.11 -2.98 32.97
N ARG A 338 -4.79 -3.13 32.97
CA ARG A 338 -4.05 -3.85 31.92
C ARG A 338 -4.21 -5.35 32.09
N LEU A 339 -4.47 -6.05 30.99
CA LEU A 339 -4.48 -7.51 30.91
C LEU A 339 -3.32 -8.03 30.07
N ILE A 340 -2.99 -7.35 28.98
CA ILE A 340 -1.83 -7.65 28.14
C ILE A 340 -0.96 -6.41 28.10
N ASP A 341 0.29 -6.52 28.52
CA ASP A 341 1.25 -5.42 28.46
C ASP A 341 1.77 -5.23 27.03
N LYS A 342 2.18 -4.00 26.67
CA LYS A 342 2.90 -3.76 25.41
C LYS A 342 4.15 -4.64 25.28
N ASN A 343 4.56 -4.90 24.05
CA ASN A 343 5.64 -5.80 23.67
C ASN A 343 5.42 -7.27 24.08
N THR A 344 4.19 -7.66 24.44
CA THR A 344 3.85 -9.09 24.61
C THR A 344 3.84 -9.78 23.24
N THR A 345 4.55 -10.90 23.13
CA THR A 345 4.60 -11.73 21.91
C THR A 345 3.21 -12.19 21.48
N ILE A 346 2.92 -12.14 20.18
CA ILE A 346 1.67 -12.58 19.58
C ILE A 346 1.88 -13.81 18.66
N PRO A 347 0.89 -14.71 18.55
CA PRO A 347 -0.43 -14.69 19.21
C PRO A 347 -0.36 -14.97 20.72
N THR A 348 -1.29 -14.41 21.49
CA THR A 348 -1.36 -14.58 22.96
C THR A 348 -2.80 -14.57 23.48
N GLU A 349 -3.01 -15.12 24.67
CA GLU A 349 -4.29 -15.15 25.37
C GLU A 349 -4.09 -14.89 26.86
N GLU A 350 -4.83 -13.93 27.42
CA GLU A 350 -4.80 -13.60 28.84
C GLU A 350 -6.22 -13.42 29.39
N SER A 351 -6.48 -13.97 30.57
CA SER A 351 -7.79 -13.93 31.22
C SER A 351 -7.70 -13.38 32.63
N LYS A 352 -8.69 -12.58 33.03
CA LYS A 352 -8.79 -12.05 34.39
C LYS A 352 -10.23 -12.04 34.88
N ILE A 353 -10.41 -12.39 36.15
CA ILE A 353 -11.73 -12.42 36.80
C ILE A 353 -12.04 -11.05 37.42
N PHE A 354 -13.18 -10.51 37.04
CA PHE A 354 -13.79 -9.29 37.56
C PHE A 354 -15.11 -9.61 38.29
N THR A 355 -15.71 -8.62 38.92
CA THR A 355 -16.98 -8.77 39.65
C THR A 355 -17.88 -7.54 39.52
N THR A 356 -19.14 -7.67 39.94
CA THR A 356 -20.13 -6.59 39.86
C THR A 356 -19.91 -5.52 40.92
N ALA A 357 -20.08 -4.27 40.52
CA ALA A 357 -19.97 -3.05 41.34
C ALA A 357 -21.12 -2.83 42.32
N ALA A 358 -22.31 -3.32 41.98
CA ALA A 358 -23.54 -3.01 42.70
C ALA A 358 -24.36 -4.25 43.06
N ASP A 359 -25.07 -4.17 44.18
CA ASP A 359 -25.98 -5.23 44.62
C ASP A 359 -27.08 -5.46 43.59
N ASN A 360 -27.31 -6.73 43.24
CA ASN A 360 -28.30 -7.18 42.26
C ASN A 360 -28.07 -6.62 40.85
N GLN A 361 -26.83 -6.27 40.50
CA GLN A 361 -26.44 -5.93 39.14
C GLN A 361 -26.63 -7.14 38.22
N THR A 362 -27.38 -6.97 37.14
CA THR A 362 -27.73 -8.05 36.19
C THR A 362 -27.06 -7.91 34.83
N SER A 363 -26.29 -6.84 34.64
CA SER A 363 -25.49 -6.61 33.45
C SER A 363 -24.22 -5.83 33.80
N VAL A 364 -23.17 -6.04 33.01
CA VAL A 364 -21.89 -5.36 33.12
C VAL A 364 -21.44 -4.92 31.74
N ASN A 365 -21.03 -3.67 31.64
CA ASN A 365 -20.30 -3.18 30.49
C ASN A 365 -18.83 -3.47 30.58
N ILE A 366 -18.29 -3.75 29.41
CA ILE A 366 -16.87 -3.94 29.23
C ILE A 366 -16.46 -2.96 28.15
N ARG A 367 -15.64 -1.99 28.55
CA ARG A 367 -15.05 -0.99 27.65
C ARG A 367 -13.58 -1.33 27.52
N VAL A 368 -13.16 -1.59 26.29
CA VAL A 368 -11.82 -2.08 25.94
C VAL A 368 -10.98 -0.91 25.47
N PHE A 369 -9.77 -0.77 26.02
CA PHE A 369 -8.86 0.33 25.72
C PHE A 369 -7.46 -0.17 25.35
N GLN A 370 -6.75 0.66 24.60
CA GLN A 370 -5.35 0.51 24.24
C GLN A 370 -4.55 1.74 24.68
N GLY A 371 -3.42 1.54 25.37
CA GLY A 371 -2.51 2.61 25.75
C GLY A 371 -1.80 2.39 27.09
N GLU A 372 -0.95 3.35 27.47
CA GLU A 372 -0.04 3.21 28.61
C GLU A 372 -0.47 4.01 29.85
N ARG A 373 -1.50 4.87 29.73
CA ARG A 373 -1.93 5.77 30.81
C ARG A 373 -2.75 5.03 31.87
N GLU A 374 -2.68 5.50 33.11
CA GLU A 374 -3.37 4.85 34.24
C GLU A 374 -4.89 5.10 34.25
N ILE A 375 -5.37 6.17 33.62
CA ILE A 375 -6.79 6.52 33.53
C ILE A 375 -7.33 6.05 32.17
N ALA A 376 -8.43 5.29 32.17
CA ALA A 376 -8.97 4.67 30.97
C ALA A 376 -9.37 5.69 29.89
N GLU A 377 -10.05 6.77 30.26
CA GLU A 377 -10.47 7.83 29.32
C GLU A 377 -9.29 8.61 28.68
N GLU A 378 -8.08 8.41 29.20
CA GLU A 378 -6.87 9.01 28.66
C GLU A 378 -6.13 8.10 27.67
N ASN A 379 -6.59 6.86 27.52
CA ASN A 379 -6.16 5.89 26.53
C ASN A 379 -7.16 5.84 25.37
N GLU A 380 -6.81 5.13 24.30
CA GLU A 380 -7.71 4.95 23.17
C GLU A 380 -8.81 3.94 23.49
N LEU A 381 -10.07 4.33 23.35
CA LEU A 381 -11.20 3.40 23.41
C LEU A 381 -11.29 2.63 22.09
N LEU A 382 -11.14 1.32 22.15
CA LEU A 382 -11.25 0.45 20.98
C LEU A 382 -12.70 0.06 20.70
N GLY A 383 -13.41 -0.39 21.73
CA GLY A 383 -14.78 -0.89 21.63
C GLY A 383 -15.44 -1.09 22.99
N ALA A 384 -16.73 -1.38 22.98
CA ALA A 384 -17.48 -1.66 24.19
C ALA A 384 -18.67 -2.58 23.93
N PHE A 385 -18.94 -3.49 24.86
CA PHE A 385 -20.05 -4.41 24.80
C PHE A 385 -20.64 -4.64 26.20
N GLN A 386 -21.83 -5.25 26.26
CA GLN A 386 -22.53 -5.47 27.52
C GLN A 386 -22.84 -6.95 27.74
N LEU A 387 -22.27 -7.52 28.79
CA LEU A 387 -22.66 -8.83 29.30
C LEU A 387 -23.97 -8.71 30.07
N THR A 388 -25.02 -9.40 29.63
CA THR A 388 -26.34 -9.39 30.28
C THR A 388 -26.71 -10.72 30.93
N GLY A 389 -27.77 -10.72 31.74
CA GLY A 389 -28.32 -11.94 32.33
C GLY A 389 -27.58 -12.46 33.56
N ILE A 390 -26.74 -11.63 34.18
CA ILE A 390 -26.05 -11.96 35.44
C ILE A 390 -27.09 -12.17 36.54
N PRO A 391 -27.06 -13.30 37.29
CA PRO A 391 -28.01 -13.54 38.37
C PRO A 391 -27.90 -12.50 39.50
N PRO A 392 -29.03 -11.98 40.03
CA PRO A 392 -28.99 -11.03 41.15
C PRO A 392 -28.26 -11.58 42.38
N ALA A 393 -27.12 -10.99 42.71
CA ALA A 393 -26.30 -11.33 43.87
C ALA A 393 -25.76 -10.05 44.55
N PRO A 394 -25.27 -10.12 45.80
CA PRO A 394 -24.54 -8.99 46.39
C PRO A 394 -23.34 -8.58 45.53
N ALA A 395 -22.97 -7.29 45.55
CA ALA A 395 -21.77 -6.82 44.88
C ALA A 395 -20.54 -7.65 45.32
N GLY A 396 -19.59 -7.86 44.41
CA GLY A 396 -18.41 -8.71 44.66
C GLY A 396 -18.64 -10.23 44.59
N THR A 397 -19.87 -10.68 44.28
CA THR A 397 -20.19 -12.13 44.25
C THR A 397 -20.10 -12.76 42.85
N PRO A 398 -20.66 -12.17 41.78
CA PRO A 398 -20.51 -12.71 40.43
C PRO A 398 -19.05 -12.76 39.99
N GLN A 399 -18.67 -13.78 39.23
CA GLN A 399 -17.31 -13.97 38.72
C GLN A 399 -17.35 -13.85 37.20
N ILE A 400 -16.91 -12.70 36.70
CA ILE A 400 -16.93 -12.36 35.28
C ILE A 400 -15.50 -12.52 34.77
N GLU A 401 -15.23 -13.63 34.07
CA GLU A 401 -13.94 -13.84 33.42
C GLU A 401 -13.92 -13.06 32.12
N VAL A 402 -12.96 -12.14 31.98
CA VAL A 402 -12.71 -11.40 30.74
C VAL A 402 -11.43 -11.94 30.14
N THR A 403 -11.51 -12.42 28.90
CA THR A 403 -10.40 -13.03 28.15
C THR A 403 -10.08 -12.16 26.95
N PHE A 404 -8.82 -11.79 26.81
CA PHE A 404 -8.26 -11.14 25.63
C PHE A 404 -7.49 -12.18 24.83
N ASN A 405 -7.75 -12.25 23.54
CA ASN A 405 -7.03 -13.09 22.59
C ASN A 405 -6.51 -12.20 21.46
N ILE A 406 -5.21 -12.25 21.20
CA ILE A 406 -4.59 -11.55 20.07
C ILE A 406 -4.08 -12.61 19.09
N ASP A 407 -4.52 -12.52 17.84
CA ASP A 407 -4.12 -13.47 16.80
C ASP A 407 -2.75 -13.14 16.18
N GLU A 408 -2.36 -13.89 15.15
CA GLU A 408 -1.07 -13.72 14.46
C GLU A 408 -0.98 -12.46 13.57
N ASN A 409 -2.11 -11.83 13.27
CA ASN A 409 -2.19 -10.54 12.56
C ASN A 409 -2.19 -9.35 13.52
N GLY A 410 -2.29 -9.62 14.83
CA GLY A 410 -2.45 -8.62 15.87
C GLY A 410 -3.90 -8.21 16.11
N ILE A 411 -4.91 -8.94 15.60
CA ILE A 411 -6.32 -8.62 15.79
C ILE A 411 -6.78 -9.09 17.18
N VAL A 412 -7.42 -8.18 17.93
CA VAL A 412 -7.84 -8.41 19.31
C VAL A 412 -9.29 -8.90 19.38
N ASN A 413 -9.51 -10.02 20.06
CA ASN A 413 -10.82 -10.54 20.42
C ASN A 413 -10.97 -10.47 21.94
N VAL A 414 -12.08 -9.90 22.43
CA VAL A 414 -12.35 -9.78 23.86
C VAL A 414 -13.66 -10.48 24.19
N GLN A 415 -13.58 -11.51 25.01
CA GLN A 415 -14.73 -12.26 25.50
C GLN A 415 -14.94 -12.00 26.99
N ALA A 416 -16.19 -12.01 27.43
CA ALA A 416 -16.53 -12.02 28.84
C ALA A 416 -17.60 -13.05 29.18
N GLU A 417 -17.33 -13.86 30.19
CA GLU A 417 -18.24 -14.92 30.66
C GLU A 417 -18.51 -14.78 32.18
N ASP A 418 -19.79 -14.76 32.57
CA ASP A 418 -20.16 -14.98 33.97
C ASP A 418 -20.10 -16.47 34.29
N GLN A 419 -19.07 -16.89 35.02
CA GLN A 419 -18.80 -18.28 35.39
C GLN A 419 -19.94 -18.93 36.20
N GLY A 420 -20.81 -18.13 36.83
CA GLY A 420 -21.97 -18.62 37.57
C GLY A 420 -23.14 -19.04 36.68
N SER A 421 -23.46 -18.24 35.66
CA SER A 421 -24.58 -18.48 34.75
C SER A 421 -24.17 -19.18 33.44
N GLY A 422 -22.91 -19.05 33.04
CA GLY A 422 -22.40 -19.45 31.72
C GLY A 422 -22.85 -18.53 30.59
N ASN A 423 -23.42 -17.36 30.91
CA ASN A 423 -23.69 -16.36 29.89
C ASN A 423 -22.35 -15.72 29.49
N ALA A 424 -22.12 -15.65 28.20
CA ALA A 424 -20.96 -15.00 27.62
C ALA A 424 -21.40 -14.04 26.52
N GLU A 425 -20.64 -12.96 26.38
CA GLU A 425 -20.70 -12.03 25.26
C GLU A 425 -19.26 -11.76 24.85
N ASP A 426 -19.04 -11.50 23.57
CA ASP A 426 -17.73 -11.18 23.03
C ASP A 426 -17.84 -10.04 22.03
N ILE A 427 -16.69 -9.43 21.78
CA ILE A 427 -16.48 -8.46 20.73
C ILE A 427 -15.16 -8.82 20.06
N THR A 428 -15.18 -9.02 18.75
CA THR A 428 -13.96 -8.81 17.98
C THR A 428 -13.76 -7.31 17.95
N ILE A 429 -12.57 -6.83 18.34
CA ILE A 429 -12.18 -5.43 18.19
C ILE A 429 -11.87 -5.19 16.70
N GLU A 430 -12.91 -5.37 15.89
CA GLU A 430 -13.07 -4.74 14.60
C GLU A 430 -13.37 -3.29 14.94
N GLY A 431 -12.64 -2.36 14.34
CA GLY A 431 -12.58 -0.97 14.80
C GLY A 431 -13.88 -0.15 14.78
N GLY A 432 -15.08 -0.73 14.72
CA GLY A 432 -16.36 -0.02 14.54
C GLY A 432 -16.43 0.78 13.24
N VAL A 433 -15.44 0.58 12.36
CA VAL A 433 -15.15 1.28 11.10
C VAL A 433 -14.67 0.29 10.04
N GLY A 434 -14.60 -1.02 10.36
CA GLY A 434 -14.43 -2.06 9.35
C GLY A 434 -15.68 -2.14 8.50
N LEU A 435 -15.50 -2.44 7.22
CA LEU A 435 -16.62 -2.63 6.31
C LEU A 435 -17.36 -3.91 6.71
N SER A 436 -18.69 -3.88 6.72
CA SER A 436 -19.46 -5.12 6.84
C SER A 436 -19.21 -6.02 5.63
N ASP A 437 -19.40 -7.34 5.77
CA ASP A 437 -19.30 -8.28 4.64
C ASP A 437 -20.15 -7.82 3.43
N GLU A 438 -21.33 -7.22 3.69
CA GLU A 438 -22.20 -6.68 2.66
C GLU A 438 -21.59 -5.45 1.95
N GLU A 439 -20.95 -4.54 2.70
CA GLU A 439 -20.23 -3.38 2.15
C GLU A 439 -18.96 -3.82 1.40
N ILE A 440 -18.23 -4.82 1.88
CA ILE A 440 -17.07 -5.40 1.17
C ILE A 440 -17.53 -6.01 -0.15
N GLU A 441 -18.60 -6.81 -0.15
CA GLU A 441 -19.17 -7.40 -1.38
C GLU A 441 -19.66 -6.33 -2.37
N GLU A 442 -20.24 -5.23 -1.89
CA GLU A 442 -20.64 -4.09 -2.72
C GLU A 442 -19.41 -3.38 -3.31
N MET A 443 -18.40 -3.06 -2.50
CA MET A 443 -17.16 -2.43 -2.97
C MET A 443 -16.35 -3.33 -3.90
N GLN A 444 -16.37 -4.66 -3.70
CA GLN A 444 -15.77 -5.63 -4.63
C GLN A 444 -16.48 -5.59 -5.99
N GLN A 445 -17.82 -5.56 -6.00
CA GLN A 445 -18.59 -5.43 -7.23
C GLN A 445 -18.28 -4.10 -7.95
N GLU A 446 -18.23 -2.98 -7.22
CA GLU A 446 -17.83 -1.69 -7.78
C GLU A 446 -16.38 -1.73 -8.33
N ALA A 447 -15.45 -2.35 -7.59
CA ALA A 447 -14.07 -2.51 -8.02
C ALA A 447 -13.93 -3.37 -9.28
N GLU A 448 -14.72 -4.45 -9.40
CA GLU A 448 -14.80 -5.31 -10.60
C GLU A 448 -15.39 -4.55 -11.80
N GLU A 449 -16.48 -3.79 -11.60
CA GLU A 449 -17.07 -2.94 -12.65
C GLU A 449 -16.05 -1.93 -13.18
N HIS A 450 -15.34 -1.23 -12.28
CA HIS A 450 -14.30 -0.29 -12.68
C HIS A 450 -13.10 -0.98 -13.36
N ALA A 451 -12.74 -2.20 -12.95
CA ALA A 451 -11.68 -2.95 -13.62
C ALA A 451 -12.07 -3.33 -15.06
N GLU A 452 -13.35 -3.65 -15.31
CA GLU A 452 -13.89 -3.89 -16.65
C GLU A 452 -13.86 -2.60 -17.50
N GLU A 453 -14.26 -1.46 -16.93
CA GLU A 453 -14.16 -0.14 -17.59
C GLU A 453 -12.72 0.22 -17.97
N ASP A 454 -11.78 0.06 -17.03
CA ASP A 454 -10.35 0.31 -17.23
C ASP A 454 -9.77 -0.60 -18.33
N GLN A 455 -10.18 -1.88 -18.38
CA GLN A 455 -9.78 -2.81 -19.43
C GLN A 455 -10.26 -2.34 -20.81
N LYS A 456 -11.54 -2.00 -20.96
CA LYS A 456 -12.10 -1.52 -22.24
C LYS A 456 -11.42 -0.25 -22.70
N ARG A 457 -11.09 0.65 -21.77
CA ARG A 457 -10.37 1.89 -22.05
C ARG A 457 -8.95 1.59 -22.54
N ARG A 458 -8.24 0.64 -21.92
CA ARG A 458 -6.92 0.20 -22.39
C ARG A 458 -7.00 -0.36 -23.82
N GLU A 459 -7.94 -1.27 -24.09
CA GLU A 459 -8.14 -1.86 -25.42
C GLU A 459 -8.40 -0.76 -26.47
N PHE A 460 -9.23 0.24 -26.14
CA PHE A 460 -9.47 1.39 -27.00
C PHE A 460 -8.20 2.22 -27.28
N VAL A 461 -7.42 2.53 -26.25
CA VAL A 461 -6.17 3.30 -26.40
C VAL A 461 -5.14 2.53 -27.23
N GLU A 462 -5.04 1.21 -27.05
CA GLU A 462 -4.18 0.34 -27.86
C GLU A 462 -4.61 0.35 -29.34
N ALA A 463 -5.90 0.15 -29.61
CA ALA A 463 -6.47 0.21 -30.95
C ALA A 463 -6.22 1.57 -31.62
N ARG A 464 -6.38 2.68 -30.87
CA ARG A 464 -6.10 4.04 -31.35
C ARG A 464 -4.62 4.24 -31.71
N ASN A 465 -3.71 3.83 -30.82
CA ASN A 465 -2.27 3.94 -31.06
C ASN A 465 -1.82 3.08 -32.26
N GLU A 466 -2.41 1.89 -32.43
CA GLU A 466 -2.13 1.03 -33.57
C GLU A 466 -2.63 1.65 -34.88
N ALA A 467 -3.84 2.23 -34.87
CA ALA A 467 -4.42 2.95 -36.00
C ALA A 467 -3.54 4.15 -36.42
N GLU A 468 -3.16 5.03 -35.47
CA GLU A 468 -2.25 6.16 -35.72
C GLU A 468 -0.90 5.68 -36.30
N SER A 469 -0.33 4.62 -35.71
CA SER A 469 0.92 4.02 -36.19
C SER A 469 0.78 3.37 -37.56
N ALA A 470 -0.40 2.83 -37.90
CA ALA A 470 -0.68 2.24 -39.22
C ALA A 470 -0.79 3.33 -40.29
N VAL A 471 -1.49 4.44 -40.01
CA VAL A 471 -1.55 5.60 -40.89
C VAL A 471 -0.15 6.12 -41.20
N GLN A 472 0.65 6.41 -40.17
CA GLN A 472 2.01 6.94 -40.37
C GLN A 472 2.90 5.99 -41.20
N ARG A 473 2.78 4.67 -40.98
CA ARG A 473 3.50 3.66 -41.78
C ARG A 473 3.02 3.64 -43.22
N ALA A 474 1.72 3.75 -43.46
CA ALA A 474 1.12 3.77 -44.78
C ALA A 474 1.58 4.99 -45.58
N GLU A 475 1.50 6.19 -44.98
CA GLU A 475 1.98 7.44 -45.57
C GLU A 475 3.47 7.36 -45.95
N THR A 476 4.30 6.85 -45.04
CA THR A 476 5.75 6.68 -45.30
C THR A 476 6.00 5.73 -46.47
N LEU A 477 5.27 4.61 -46.52
CA LEU A 477 5.40 3.63 -47.61
C LEU A 477 4.95 4.20 -48.96
N LEU A 478 3.89 5.00 -48.99
CA LEU A 478 3.45 5.69 -50.21
C LEU A 478 4.51 6.69 -50.69
N GLU A 479 5.04 7.53 -49.78
CA GLU A 479 6.08 8.53 -50.12
C GLU A 479 7.36 7.86 -50.63
N GLU A 480 7.80 6.74 -50.04
CA GLU A 480 9.01 6.04 -50.45
C GLU A 480 8.89 5.32 -51.81
N ASN A 481 7.66 5.00 -52.24
CA ASN A 481 7.40 4.16 -53.42
C ASN A 481 6.57 4.87 -54.51
N GLU A 482 6.39 6.18 -54.41
CA GLU A 482 5.57 7.02 -55.33
C GLU A 482 5.87 6.77 -56.82
N GLU A 483 7.15 6.54 -57.19
CA GLU A 483 7.54 6.32 -58.59
C GLU A 483 7.33 4.86 -59.08
N GLU A 484 7.13 3.90 -58.17
CA GLU A 484 7.10 2.46 -58.46
C GLU A 484 5.70 1.82 -58.29
N LEU A 485 4.74 2.54 -57.70
CA LEU A 485 3.38 2.08 -57.46
C LEU A 485 2.43 2.32 -58.64
N ASP A 486 1.47 1.41 -58.82
CA ASP A 486 0.35 1.66 -59.73
C ASP A 486 -0.63 2.66 -59.10
N ALA A 487 -1.08 3.64 -59.89
CA ALA A 487 -2.01 4.68 -59.43
C ALA A 487 -3.34 4.15 -58.87
N ASP A 488 -3.75 2.93 -59.25
CA ASP A 488 -4.93 2.27 -58.68
C ASP A 488 -4.65 1.83 -57.22
N VAL A 489 -3.47 1.27 -56.93
CA VAL A 489 -3.07 0.83 -55.58
C VAL A 489 -2.79 2.02 -54.66
N GLU A 490 -2.17 3.07 -55.19
CA GLU A 490 -1.96 4.33 -54.47
C GLU A 490 -3.30 4.92 -54.01
N SER A 491 -4.28 5.03 -54.92
CA SER A 491 -5.61 5.54 -54.61
C SER A 491 -6.39 4.65 -53.63
N ASP A 492 -6.21 3.33 -53.67
CA ASP A 492 -6.89 2.40 -52.76
C ASP A 492 -6.32 2.52 -51.33
N VAL A 493 -5.00 2.66 -51.18
CA VAL A 493 -4.35 2.87 -49.86
C VAL A 493 -4.66 4.25 -49.30
N GLU A 494 -4.65 5.32 -50.10
CA GLU A 494 -5.06 6.67 -49.65
C GLU A 494 -6.50 6.66 -49.11
N ALA A 495 -7.41 5.92 -49.75
CA ALA A 495 -8.80 5.83 -49.30
C ALA A 495 -8.94 5.08 -47.96
N GLU A 496 -8.11 4.07 -47.70
CA GLU A 496 -8.10 3.38 -46.40
C GLU A 496 -7.39 4.19 -45.31
N ILE A 497 -6.40 5.03 -45.65
CA ILE A 497 -5.84 6.02 -44.72
C ILE A 497 -6.93 6.99 -44.28
N ASP A 498 -7.64 7.62 -45.23
CA ASP A 498 -8.75 8.54 -44.94
C ASP A 498 -9.80 7.88 -44.03
N ARG A 499 -10.09 6.59 -44.25
CA ARG A 499 -11.04 5.82 -43.43
C ARG A 499 -10.57 5.66 -41.99
N VAL A 500 -9.29 5.37 -41.77
CA VAL A 500 -8.71 5.24 -40.42
C VAL A 500 -8.71 6.61 -39.74
N GLU A 501 -8.33 7.68 -40.44
CA GLU A 501 -8.37 9.04 -39.92
C GLU A 501 -9.79 9.50 -39.55
N GLU A 502 -10.79 9.21 -40.38
CA GLU A 502 -12.20 9.48 -40.08
C GLU A 502 -12.65 8.74 -38.81
N ALA A 503 -12.24 7.48 -38.63
CA ALA A 503 -12.55 6.72 -37.40
C ALA A 503 -11.84 7.31 -36.17
N LEU A 504 -10.58 7.72 -36.30
CA LEU A 504 -9.84 8.41 -35.23
C LEU A 504 -10.50 9.74 -34.83
N GLU A 505 -11.03 10.50 -35.79
CA GLU A 505 -11.77 11.73 -35.52
C GLU A 505 -13.16 11.47 -34.91
N GLU A 506 -13.88 10.45 -35.39
CA GLU A 506 -15.21 10.08 -34.89
C GLU A 506 -15.16 9.68 -33.41
N TYR A 507 -14.13 8.93 -33.01
CA TYR A 507 -13.96 8.41 -31.65
C TYR A 507 -12.96 9.21 -30.81
N ALA A 508 -12.68 10.46 -31.17
CA ALA A 508 -11.74 11.31 -30.41
C ALA A 508 -12.22 11.56 -28.96
N ASP A 509 -13.53 11.71 -28.77
CA ASP A 509 -14.18 11.98 -27.49
C ASP A 509 -15.28 10.93 -27.25
N VAL A 510 -14.89 9.70 -26.90
CA VAL A 510 -15.83 8.57 -26.72
C VAL A 510 -16.22 8.36 -25.25
N ASP A 511 -17.52 8.18 -25.01
CA ASP A 511 -18.07 7.82 -23.70
C ASP A 511 -17.70 6.37 -23.32
N SER A 512 -17.65 6.07 -22.02
CA SER A 512 -17.26 4.74 -21.51
C SER A 512 -18.12 3.59 -22.07
N ASP A 513 -19.41 3.84 -22.26
CA ASP A 513 -20.39 2.87 -22.80
C ASP A 513 -20.15 2.49 -24.27
N GLU A 514 -19.37 3.28 -25.03
CA GLU A 514 -19.13 3.09 -26.45
C GLU A 514 -17.70 2.62 -26.76
N LEU A 515 -16.85 2.41 -25.74
CA LEU A 515 -15.45 2.00 -25.90
C LEU A 515 -15.27 0.74 -26.73
N ASP A 516 -16.03 -0.32 -26.45
CA ASP A 516 -15.96 -1.58 -27.23
C ASP A 516 -16.27 -1.34 -28.72
N THR A 517 -17.27 -0.50 -29.01
CA THR A 517 -17.67 -0.20 -30.39
C THR A 517 -16.60 0.63 -31.11
N ALA A 518 -15.97 1.56 -30.40
CA ALA A 518 -14.90 2.39 -30.93
C ALA A 518 -13.63 1.57 -31.20
N SER A 519 -13.24 0.68 -30.26
CA SER A 519 -12.13 -0.26 -30.43
C SER A 519 -12.35 -1.14 -31.67
N ASP A 520 -13.51 -1.80 -31.78
CA ASP A 520 -13.86 -2.65 -32.93
C ASP A 520 -13.79 -1.89 -34.26
N ALA A 521 -14.24 -0.62 -34.26
CA ALA A 521 -14.22 0.21 -35.46
C ALA A 521 -12.80 0.59 -35.89
N LEU A 522 -11.95 1.00 -34.94
CA LEU A 522 -10.54 1.34 -35.18
C LEU A 522 -9.74 0.11 -35.63
N GLU A 523 -9.93 -1.04 -34.98
CA GLU A 523 -9.31 -2.30 -35.38
C GLU A 523 -9.73 -2.71 -36.79
N SER A 524 -11.02 -2.65 -37.11
CA SER A 524 -11.53 -3.01 -38.44
C SER A 524 -11.01 -2.10 -39.54
N ALA A 525 -10.91 -0.79 -39.29
CA ALA A 525 -10.33 0.15 -40.25
C ALA A 525 -8.82 -0.11 -40.44
N THR A 526 -8.11 -0.36 -39.34
CA THR A 526 -6.66 -0.65 -39.34
C THR A 526 -6.33 -1.97 -40.02
N GLU A 527 -7.15 -3.01 -39.85
CA GLU A 527 -7.01 -4.28 -40.55
C GLU A 527 -7.22 -4.10 -42.06
N SER A 528 -8.22 -3.32 -42.47
CA SER A 528 -8.49 -3.00 -43.88
C SER A 528 -7.31 -2.27 -44.54
N LEU A 529 -6.76 -1.25 -43.87
CA LEU A 529 -5.54 -0.57 -44.32
C LEU A 529 -4.35 -1.53 -44.42
N SER A 530 -4.19 -2.41 -43.43
CA SER A 530 -3.11 -3.39 -43.40
C SER A 530 -3.21 -4.42 -44.54
N GLU A 531 -4.42 -4.82 -44.93
CA GLU A 531 -4.65 -5.70 -46.09
C GLU A 531 -4.22 -5.03 -47.41
N GLU A 532 -4.56 -3.76 -47.60
CA GLU A 532 -4.16 -3.02 -48.81
C GLU A 532 -2.65 -2.73 -48.85
N LEU A 533 -2.03 -2.43 -47.71
CA LEU A 533 -0.56 -2.31 -47.63
C LEU A 533 0.18 -3.59 -48.02
N GLN A 534 -0.43 -4.78 -47.83
CA GLN A 534 0.17 -6.03 -48.31
C GLN A 534 0.17 -6.14 -49.84
N GLU A 535 -0.75 -5.49 -50.55
CA GLU A 535 -0.76 -5.45 -52.02
C GLU A 535 0.42 -4.64 -52.57
N ILE A 536 0.82 -3.55 -51.91
CA ILE A 536 2.10 -2.86 -52.20
C ILE A 536 3.27 -3.84 -52.12
N GLY A 537 3.36 -4.60 -51.01
CA GLY A 537 4.40 -5.60 -50.82
C GLY A 537 4.40 -6.69 -51.91
N LYS A 538 3.20 -7.14 -52.36
CA LYS A 538 3.06 -8.10 -53.47
C LYS A 538 3.49 -7.50 -54.80
N GLN A 539 3.15 -6.24 -55.09
CA GLN A 539 3.57 -5.56 -56.31
C GLN A 539 5.09 -5.39 -56.37
N MET A 540 5.70 -4.90 -55.30
CA MET A 540 7.15 -4.75 -55.20
C MET A 540 7.87 -6.10 -55.38
N TYR A 541 7.38 -7.16 -54.73
CA TYR A 541 7.96 -8.49 -54.86
C TYR A 541 7.82 -9.04 -56.30
N GLN A 542 6.71 -8.74 -56.98
CA GLN A 542 6.52 -9.13 -58.38
C GLN A 542 7.42 -8.33 -59.33
N GLN A 543 7.59 -7.01 -59.13
CA GLN A 543 8.52 -6.19 -59.90
C GLN A 543 9.97 -6.64 -59.69
N GLN A 544 10.36 -6.97 -58.45
CA GLN A 544 11.70 -7.46 -58.12
C GLN A 544 11.94 -8.89 -58.64
N ALA A 545 10.94 -9.76 -58.64
CA ALA A 545 11.01 -11.08 -59.29
C ALA A 545 11.11 -10.97 -60.82
N GLN A 546 10.49 -9.96 -61.42
CA GLN A 546 10.57 -9.68 -62.86
C GLN A 546 11.92 -9.05 -63.26
N ALA A 547 12.52 -8.25 -62.37
CA ALA A 547 13.90 -7.75 -62.49
C ALA A 547 14.96 -8.85 -62.24
N GLY A 548 14.66 -9.84 -61.38
CA GLY A 548 15.54 -10.97 -61.05
C GLY A 548 15.61 -12.08 -62.11
N ALA A 549 14.65 -12.16 -63.03
CA ALA A 549 14.63 -13.17 -64.10
C ALA A 549 15.66 -12.92 -65.23
N GLY A 550 16.40 -11.80 -65.19
CA GLY A 550 17.49 -11.48 -66.13
C GLY A 550 18.89 -11.97 -65.74
N GLY A 551 19.07 -12.56 -64.55
CA GLY A 551 20.38 -12.88 -63.97
C GLY A 551 20.66 -14.37 -63.76
N ALA A 552 21.08 -15.05 -64.83
CA ALA A 552 21.88 -16.28 -64.89
C ALA A 552 21.81 -17.32 -63.74
N GLY A 553 21.41 -18.53 -64.10
CA GLY A 553 21.72 -19.73 -63.31
C GLY A 553 23.21 -20.06 -63.25
N ALA A 554 23.64 -20.60 -62.11
CA ALA A 554 24.59 -21.71 -61.93
C ALA A 554 25.04 -21.78 -60.46
N GLY A 555 24.79 -22.89 -59.77
CA GLY A 555 25.42 -23.18 -58.47
C GLY A 555 24.59 -24.11 -57.60
N ALA A 556 25.10 -25.33 -57.39
CA ALA A 556 24.43 -26.44 -56.73
C ALA A 556 24.87 -26.66 -55.28
N GLY A 557 24.01 -27.31 -54.50
CA GLY A 557 24.33 -28.11 -53.29
C GLY A 557 23.96 -27.43 -51.97
N GLY A 558 23.26 -28.03 -51.01
CA GLY A 558 22.65 -29.36 -50.90
C GLY A 558 22.19 -29.62 -49.45
N MET A 559 21.29 -30.60 -49.32
CA MET A 559 21.14 -31.55 -48.20
C MET A 559 20.21 -31.25 -46.98
N GLY A 560 19.31 -32.23 -46.73
CA GLY A 560 18.54 -32.51 -45.49
C GLY A 560 17.12 -31.92 -45.51
N GLY A 561 16.00 -32.65 -45.61
CA GLY A 561 15.61 -33.94 -45.00
C GLY A 561 15.14 -33.69 -43.55
N MET A 562 13.97 -34.06 -43.04
CA MET A 562 12.94 -35.04 -43.42
C MET A 562 11.79 -34.98 -42.39
N GLY A 563 10.52 -35.22 -42.81
CA GLY A 563 9.37 -35.65 -41.97
C GLY A 563 8.60 -34.52 -41.26
N GLY A 564 7.31 -34.25 -41.49
CA GLY A 564 6.14 -35.15 -41.57
C GLY A 564 5.59 -35.40 -40.16
N MET A 565 4.29 -35.46 -39.83
CA MET A 565 3.01 -35.33 -40.53
C MET A 565 1.92 -35.55 -39.45
N GLY A 566 0.77 -34.87 -39.55
CA GLY A 566 -0.50 -35.27 -38.90
C GLY A 566 -0.68 -34.80 -37.45
N GLY A 567 -1.83 -34.32 -36.98
CA GLY A 567 -3.17 -34.26 -37.56
C GLY A 567 -4.22 -34.51 -36.48
N MET A 568 -5.15 -33.54 -36.33
CA MET A 568 -6.59 -33.71 -36.08
C MET A 568 -7.10 -34.24 -34.72
N GLY A 569 -7.90 -33.40 -34.04
CA GLY A 569 -9.28 -33.78 -33.65
C GLY A 569 -9.67 -33.78 -32.16
N GLY A 570 -10.59 -32.87 -31.79
CA GLY A 570 -11.94 -33.26 -31.34
C GLY A 570 -12.34 -33.21 -29.85
N ALA A 571 -13.22 -32.23 -29.52
CA ALA A 571 -14.48 -32.29 -28.73
C ALA A 571 -14.52 -32.73 -27.24
N GLY A 572 -15.27 -31.94 -26.43
CA GLY A 572 -15.61 -32.11 -24.98
C GLY A 572 -16.58 -33.26 -24.63
N PRO A 573 -17.51 -33.20 -23.63
CA PRO A 573 -17.97 -32.11 -22.71
C PRO A 573 -18.21 -32.45 -21.19
N GLY A 574 -18.38 -31.41 -20.33
CA GLY A 574 -19.10 -31.22 -19.01
C GLY A 574 -19.30 -32.34 -17.94
N PRO A 575 -20.15 -32.15 -16.88
CA PRO A 575 -20.54 -30.94 -16.10
C PRO A 575 -20.68 -31.17 -14.55
N GLY A 576 -21.04 -30.12 -13.79
CA GLY A 576 -21.79 -30.20 -12.51
C GLY A 576 -21.27 -29.27 -11.39
N ALA A 577 -22.00 -28.81 -10.38
CA ALA A 577 -23.43 -28.70 -10.04
C ALA A 577 -23.52 -28.04 -8.63
N GLY A 578 -24.57 -27.24 -8.36
CA GLY A 578 -25.05 -26.85 -7.01
C GLY A 578 -24.72 -25.40 -6.62
N ALA A 579 -25.64 -24.43 -6.44
CA ALA A 579 -26.93 -24.32 -5.75
C ALA A 579 -26.83 -24.16 -4.22
N GLY A 580 -27.17 -22.97 -3.72
CA GLY A 580 -27.50 -22.71 -2.31
C GLY A 580 -27.71 -21.22 -2.05
N ALA A 581 -28.93 -20.85 -1.68
CA ALA A 581 -29.38 -19.48 -1.37
C ALA A 581 -29.65 -19.35 0.15
N GLY A 582 -29.63 -18.14 0.69
CA GLY A 582 -30.30 -17.86 1.97
C GLY A 582 -29.87 -16.57 2.67
N ALA A 583 -30.75 -15.57 2.62
CA ALA A 583 -30.67 -14.26 3.25
C ALA A 583 -31.07 -14.21 4.74
N GLY A 584 -30.70 -13.11 5.42
CA GLY A 584 -31.36 -12.53 6.61
C GLY A 584 -30.40 -11.62 7.40
N ALA A 585 -30.52 -10.28 7.33
CA ALA A 585 -31.44 -9.37 8.03
C ALA A 585 -30.94 -8.84 9.41
N GLU A 586 -30.66 -7.52 9.44
CA GLU A 586 -30.70 -6.46 10.48
C GLU A 586 -31.39 -6.81 11.83
N GLY A 587 -31.05 -6.27 13.01
CA GLY A 587 -30.29 -5.08 13.44
C GLY A 587 -30.90 -4.53 14.76
N ASP A 588 -30.13 -3.68 15.47
CA ASP A 588 -30.46 -2.73 16.58
C ASP A 588 -30.22 -3.08 18.08
N ASP A 589 -29.09 -2.56 18.61
CA ASP A 589 -28.83 -1.52 19.65
C ASP A 589 -29.61 -1.41 21.01
N GLU A 590 -28.85 -1.29 22.13
CA GLU A 590 -28.74 -0.08 23.03
C GLU A 590 -28.20 -0.33 24.50
N GLU A 591 -27.29 0.58 24.94
CA GLU A 591 -27.00 1.20 26.28
C GLU A 591 -26.28 0.47 27.48
N PHE A 592 -25.43 1.24 28.19
CA PHE A 592 -24.19 0.89 28.93
C PHE A 592 -24.19 1.15 30.50
N VAL A 593 -23.77 0.22 31.44
CA VAL A 593 -23.16 0.48 32.81
C VAL A 593 -22.04 -0.52 33.36
N ASP A 594 -21.01 0.00 34.06
CA ASP A 594 -19.66 -0.46 34.62
C ASP A 594 -19.48 -1.66 35.64
N ALA A 595 -18.24 -2.17 35.79
CA ALA A 595 -17.74 -3.16 36.79
C ALA A 595 -16.55 -2.69 37.69
N ASP A 596 -16.32 -3.39 38.83
CA ASP A 596 -15.49 -3.00 40.00
C ASP A 596 -14.63 -4.18 40.52
N PHE A 597 -13.53 -3.90 41.24
CA PHE A 597 -12.54 -4.89 41.69
C PHE A 597 -12.36 -4.97 43.22
N GLU A 598 -12.08 -6.19 43.74
CA GLU A 598 -11.42 -6.45 45.04
C GLU A 598 -10.40 -7.62 44.87
N ASP A 599 -9.14 -7.38 45.26
CA ASP A 599 -8.07 -8.39 45.33
C ASP A 599 -8.42 -9.53 46.31
N VAL A 600 -8.46 -10.77 45.81
CA VAL A 600 -8.48 -11.96 46.68
C VAL A 600 -7.05 -12.48 46.83
N GLN A 601 -6.44 -12.21 48.00
CA GLN A 601 -5.20 -12.84 48.42
C GLN A 601 -5.46 -14.32 48.73
N GLU A 602 -4.65 -15.20 48.15
CA GLU A 602 -4.58 -16.61 48.54
C GLU A 602 -3.98 -16.73 49.94
N ASP A 603 -4.78 -17.20 50.90
CA ASP A 603 -4.31 -17.61 52.22
C ASP A 603 -3.70 -19.01 52.12
N ASP A 604 -2.37 -19.08 52.22
CA ASP A 604 -1.62 -20.29 52.58
C ASP A 604 -1.98 -20.71 54.02
N GLU A 605 -2.82 -21.73 54.19
CA GLU A 605 -2.96 -22.46 55.46
C GLU A 605 -2.19 -23.80 55.42
N ASP A 606 -0.96 -23.75 55.94
CA ASP A 606 -0.24 -24.87 56.54
C ASP A 606 -1.02 -25.41 57.77
N GLU A 607 -1.39 -26.69 57.80
CA GLU A 607 -1.43 -27.45 59.08
C GLU A 607 -1.06 -28.95 58.91
N ALA A 608 0.03 -29.30 59.60
CA ALA A 608 0.29 -30.51 60.43
C ALA A 608 0.55 -31.90 59.80
#